data_AF-A0A1U9JZZ7-F1
#
_entry.id   AF-A0A1U9JZZ7-F1
#
_cell.length_a   1.000
_cell.length_b   1.000
_cell.length_c   1.000
_cell.angle_alpha   90.00
_cell.angle_beta   90.00
_cell.angle_gamma   90.00
#
_symmetry.space_group_name_H-M   'P 1'
#
loop_
_entity.id
_entity.type
_entity.pdbx_description
1 polymer ?
#
loop_
_entity_poly.entity_id
_entity_poly.type
_entity_poly.pdbx_seq_one_letter_code
_entity_poly.pdbx_strand_id
1 'polypeptide(L)'
;MNTFAERLLYARQLRGHTQSKLAMLCGLSQSTIASYETGTRLHARNLLQLAKVLKVSPAWLEQGTGPIFSTLQEAAPNYSHNWPFSGVSPDELLQLSEAQLNTVENVIRALLLSWSPEKNK
;
A
#
# COMPACT_ATOMS: atom_id res chain seq x y z
N MET A 1 2.61 -22.10 3.81
CA MET A 1 1.41 -22.00 2.95
C MET A 1 1.77 -22.51 1.58
N ASN A 2 1.30 -23.71 1.26
CA ASN A 2 1.74 -24.45 0.10
C ASN A 2 0.75 -24.32 -1.07
N THR A 3 -0.53 -24.06 -0.79
CA THR A 3 -1.60 -24.04 -1.81
C THR A 3 -2.25 -22.66 -1.96
N PHE A 4 -2.86 -22.42 -3.12
CA PHE A 4 -3.73 -21.25 -3.37
C PHE A 4 -4.85 -21.17 -2.33
N ALA A 5 -5.48 -22.30 -2.02
CA ALA A 5 -6.55 -22.42 -1.03
C ALA A 5 -6.12 -21.91 0.36
N GLU A 6 -4.95 -22.36 0.84
CA GLU A 6 -4.39 -21.90 2.12
C GLU A 6 -4.08 -20.39 2.12
N ARG A 7 -3.48 -19.88 1.03
CA ARG A 7 -3.15 -18.45 0.91
C ARG A 7 -4.40 -17.58 0.85
N LEU A 8 -5.43 -18.02 0.15
CA LEU A 8 -6.71 -17.33 0.07
C LEU A 8 -7.40 -17.29 1.44
N LEU A 9 -7.48 -18.43 2.13
CA LEU A 9 -8.06 -18.53 3.46
C LEU A 9 -7.34 -17.59 4.44
N TYR A 10 -6.00 -17.62 4.43
CA TYR A 10 -5.19 -16.76 5.27
C TYR A 10 -5.42 -15.28 4.96
N ALA A 11 -5.34 -14.87 3.70
CA ALA A 11 -5.53 -13.47 3.32
C ALA A 11 -6.93 -12.97 3.68
N ARG A 12 -7.96 -13.82 3.54
CA ARG A 12 -9.33 -13.50 3.95
C ARG A 12 -9.42 -13.28 5.46
N GLN A 13 -8.85 -14.17 6.26
CA GLN A 13 -8.82 -14.07 7.72
C GLN A 13 -8.04 -12.84 8.19
N LEU A 14 -6.90 -12.55 7.57
CA LEU A 14 -6.09 -11.36 7.84
C LEU A 14 -6.88 -10.06 7.64
N ARG A 15 -7.85 -10.05 6.72
CA ARG A 15 -8.75 -8.92 6.47
C ARG A 15 -10.04 -8.95 7.28
N GLY A 16 -10.22 -9.93 8.15
CA GLY A 16 -11.42 -10.10 8.98
C GLY A 16 -12.69 -10.32 8.14
N HIS A 17 -12.56 -10.84 6.92
CA HIS A 17 -13.71 -11.07 6.05
C HIS A 17 -14.32 -12.46 6.26
N THR A 18 -15.64 -12.53 6.30
CA THR A 18 -16.35 -13.82 6.14
C THR A 18 -16.31 -14.26 4.67
N GLN A 19 -16.57 -15.53 4.38
CA GLN A 19 -16.64 -16.03 2.99
C GLN A 19 -17.69 -15.26 2.19
N SER A 20 -18.88 -15.01 2.76
CA SER A 20 -19.95 -14.26 2.12
C SER A 20 -19.57 -12.78 1.89
N LYS A 21 -18.83 -12.18 2.84
CA LYS A 21 -18.35 -10.80 2.68
C LYS A 21 -17.33 -10.69 1.55
N LEU A 22 -16.36 -11.61 1.50
CA LEU A 22 -15.38 -11.65 0.40
C LEU A 22 -16.08 -11.89 -0.94
N ALA A 23 -17.03 -12.82 -0.99
CA ALA A 23 -17.81 -13.12 -2.18
C ALA A 23 -18.54 -11.87 -2.71
N MET A 24 -19.23 -11.13 -1.84
CA MET A 24 -19.88 -9.86 -2.17
C MET A 24 -18.89 -8.82 -2.72
N LEU A 25 -17.74 -8.63 -2.06
CA LEU A 25 -16.71 -7.68 -2.50
C LEU A 25 -16.08 -8.03 -3.86
N CYS A 26 -16.07 -9.32 -4.21
CA CYS A 26 -15.53 -9.82 -5.47
C CYS A 26 -16.58 -10.04 -6.56
N GLY A 27 -17.88 -9.82 -6.29
CA GLY A 27 -18.97 -10.13 -7.23
C GLY A 27 -19.14 -11.63 -7.48
N LEU A 28 -18.83 -12.46 -6.49
CA LEU A 28 -18.89 -13.92 -6.55
C LEU A 28 -19.96 -14.47 -5.61
N SER A 29 -20.30 -15.76 -5.77
CA SER A 29 -21.10 -16.48 -4.78
C SER A 29 -20.26 -16.98 -3.61
N GLN A 30 -20.85 -17.10 -2.43
CA GLN A 30 -20.18 -17.68 -1.25
C GLN A 30 -19.64 -19.09 -1.55
N SER A 31 -20.43 -19.92 -2.25
CA SER A 31 -20.03 -21.27 -2.64
C SER A 31 -18.78 -21.27 -3.51
N THR A 32 -18.58 -20.25 -4.34
CA THR A 32 -17.36 -20.10 -5.16
C THR A 32 -16.13 -19.85 -4.28
N ILE A 33 -16.24 -18.99 -3.27
CA ILE A 33 -15.14 -18.77 -2.29
C ILE A 33 -14.87 -20.06 -1.51
N ALA A 34 -15.91 -20.76 -1.05
CA ALA A 34 -15.75 -22.03 -0.36
C ALA A 34 -15.02 -23.08 -1.22
N SER A 35 -15.40 -23.23 -2.50
CA SER A 35 -14.73 -24.16 -3.43
C SER A 35 -13.26 -23.80 -3.69
N TYR A 36 -12.89 -22.52 -3.59
CA TYR A 36 -11.49 -22.08 -3.67
C TYR A 36 -10.72 -22.43 -2.39
N GLU A 37 -11.31 -22.20 -1.21
CA GLU A 37 -10.68 -22.50 0.08
C GLU A 37 -10.59 -24.00 0.39
N THR A 38 -11.43 -24.84 -0.23
CA THR A 38 -11.34 -26.31 -0.14
C THR A 38 -10.42 -26.94 -1.19
N GLY A 39 -9.87 -26.14 -2.12
CA GLY A 39 -8.99 -26.64 -3.20
C GLY A 39 -9.71 -27.39 -4.31
N THR A 40 -11.05 -27.45 -4.31
CA THR A 40 -11.85 -28.07 -5.38
C THR A 40 -11.72 -27.30 -6.71
N ARG A 41 -11.41 -26.00 -6.64
CA ARG A 41 -11.02 -25.18 -7.80
C ARG A 41 -9.61 -24.63 -7.58
N LEU A 42 -8.69 -25.00 -8.48
CA LEU A 42 -7.25 -24.68 -8.36
C LEU A 42 -6.88 -23.28 -8.88
N HIS A 43 -7.69 -22.71 -9.78
CA HIS A 43 -7.45 -21.39 -10.36
C HIS A 43 -8.69 -20.49 -10.21
N ALA A 44 -8.48 -19.31 -9.65
CA ALA A 44 -9.52 -18.30 -9.57
C ALA A 44 -9.56 -17.46 -10.85
N ARG A 45 -10.69 -17.52 -11.58
CA ARG A 45 -10.94 -16.63 -12.74
C ARG A 45 -10.88 -15.14 -12.38
N ASN A 46 -11.10 -14.83 -11.10
CA ASN A 46 -11.14 -13.48 -10.55
C ASN A 46 -9.92 -13.19 -9.66
N LEU A 47 -8.78 -13.81 -9.92
CA LEU A 47 -7.55 -13.68 -9.11
C LEU A 47 -7.16 -12.22 -8.86
N LEU A 48 -7.16 -11.37 -9.89
CA LEU A 48 -6.81 -9.95 -9.74
C LEU A 48 -7.79 -9.20 -8.81
N GLN A 49 -9.08 -9.48 -8.91
CA GLN A 49 -10.10 -8.88 -8.05
C GLN A 49 -9.97 -9.38 -6.61
N LEU A 50 -9.71 -10.67 -6.41
CA LEU A 50 -9.44 -11.24 -5.08
C LEU A 50 -8.21 -10.57 -4.45
N ALA A 51 -7.11 -10.50 -5.20
CA ALA A 51 -5.87 -9.87 -4.74
C ALA A 51 -6.08 -8.40 -4.36
N LYS A 52 -6.85 -7.65 -5.17
CA LYS A 52 -7.20 -6.25 -4.91
C LYS A 52 -8.01 -6.08 -3.62
N VAL A 53 -9.09 -6.85 -3.46
CA VAL A 53 -9.96 -6.78 -2.27
C VAL A 53 -9.19 -7.18 -1.01
N LEU A 54 -8.34 -8.20 -1.12
CA LEU A 54 -7.55 -8.71 0.00
C LEU A 54 -6.28 -7.88 0.29
N LYS A 55 -5.96 -6.91 -0.57
CA LYS A 55 -4.74 -6.08 -0.51
C LYS A 55 -3.47 -6.93 -0.47
N VAL A 56 -3.40 -7.94 -1.33
CA VAL A 56 -2.25 -8.86 -1.47
C VAL A 56 -1.75 -8.87 -2.91
N SER A 57 -0.52 -9.32 -3.10
CA SER A 57 0.06 -9.54 -4.42
C SER A 57 -0.69 -10.66 -5.16
N PRO A 58 -1.10 -10.47 -6.43
CA PRO A 58 -1.66 -11.55 -7.25
C PRO A 58 -0.70 -12.73 -7.41
N ALA A 59 0.60 -12.46 -7.59
CA ALA A 59 1.63 -13.49 -7.73
C ALA A 59 1.80 -14.31 -6.45
N TRP A 60 1.79 -13.64 -5.29
CA TRP A 60 1.80 -14.33 -4.01
C TRP A 60 0.53 -15.15 -3.83
N LEU A 61 -0.64 -14.59 -4.11
CA LEU A 61 -1.91 -15.29 -3.93
C LEU A 61 -1.96 -16.56 -4.80
N GLU A 62 -1.63 -16.46 -6.09
CA GLU A 62 -1.70 -17.58 -7.02
C GLU A 62 -0.58 -18.61 -6.82
N GLN A 63 0.67 -18.17 -6.72
CA GLN A 63 1.85 -19.04 -6.83
C GLN A 63 2.64 -19.12 -5.52
N GLY A 64 2.36 -18.25 -4.55
CA GLY A 64 3.13 -18.16 -3.31
C GLY A 64 4.47 -17.47 -3.49
N THR A 65 4.70 -16.79 -4.61
CA THR A 65 5.96 -16.13 -4.95
C THR A 65 5.94 -14.64 -4.60
N GLY A 66 7.08 -14.13 -4.13
CA GLY A 66 7.24 -12.72 -3.80
C GLY A 66 6.53 -12.28 -2.51
N PRO A 67 6.41 -10.95 -2.29
CA PRO A 67 5.83 -10.40 -1.06
C PRO A 67 4.30 -10.62 -0.99
N ILE A 68 3.80 -10.87 0.22
CA ILE A 68 2.37 -11.07 0.49
C ILE A 68 1.57 -9.82 0.10
N PHE A 69 2.03 -8.65 0.53
CA PHE A 69 1.34 -7.39 0.28
C PHE A 69 1.74 -6.85 -1.09
N SER A 70 0.74 -6.44 -1.86
CA SER A 70 0.99 -5.73 -3.10
C SER A 70 1.49 -4.34 -2.72
N THR A 71 2.72 -4.01 -3.10
CA THR A 71 3.30 -2.67 -2.97
C THR A 71 2.63 -1.64 -3.90
N LEU A 72 1.59 -2.03 -4.66
CA LEU A 72 0.81 -1.13 -5.52
C LEU A 72 0.00 -0.07 -4.75
N GLN A 73 0.13 0.00 -3.42
CA GLN A 73 -0.41 1.08 -2.59
C GLN A 73 0.68 1.96 -1.94
N GLU A 74 1.97 1.75 -2.23
CA GLU A 74 3.05 2.56 -1.67
C GLU A 74 4.13 2.84 -2.73
N ALA A 75 3.72 3.60 -3.76
CA ALA A 75 4.60 4.60 -4.34
C ALA A 75 4.36 5.96 -3.66
N ALA A 76 3.99 5.96 -2.38
CA ALA A 76 4.43 7.06 -1.53
C ALA A 76 5.96 6.91 -1.51
N PRO A 77 6.72 7.89 -2.00
CA PRO A 77 8.16 7.85 -1.87
C PRO A 77 8.46 7.66 -0.38
N ASN A 78 9.40 6.79 -0.08
CA ASN A 78 9.83 6.44 1.27
C ASN A 78 10.53 7.62 1.97
N TYR A 79 9.81 8.73 2.18
CA TYR A 79 10.30 9.94 2.88
C TYR A 79 10.60 9.68 4.37
N SER A 80 10.17 8.53 4.90
CA SER A 80 10.15 8.22 6.33
C SER A 80 11.46 7.63 6.87
N HIS A 81 12.61 8.22 6.54
CA HIS A 81 13.80 8.00 7.35
C HIS A 81 14.47 9.28 7.87
N ASN A 82 14.17 10.47 7.33
CA ASN A 82 14.84 11.71 7.74
C ASN A 82 14.03 13.00 7.54
N TRP A 83 12.70 12.91 7.36
CA TRP A 83 11.87 14.11 7.18
C TRP A 83 11.78 14.92 8.47
N PRO A 84 12.24 16.19 8.51
CA PRO A 84 12.37 16.94 9.75
C PRO A 84 11.09 17.67 10.19
N PHE A 85 10.04 17.67 9.36
CA PHE A 85 8.81 18.42 9.63
C PHE A 85 7.66 17.48 10.00
N SER A 86 7.07 17.67 11.18
CA SER A 86 5.93 16.86 11.64
C SER A 86 4.57 17.40 11.17
N GLY A 87 4.49 18.69 10.83
CA GLY A 87 3.26 19.37 10.40
C GLY A 87 3.14 19.63 8.90
N VAL A 88 4.12 19.19 8.12
CA VAL A 88 4.13 19.34 6.66
C VAL A 88 4.34 17.96 6.06
N SER A 89 3.40 17.51 5.22
CA SER A 89 3.53 16.22 4.55
C SER A 89 4.39 16.39 3.28
N PRO A 90 5.31 15.45 2.98
CA PRO A 90 6.09 15.49 1.74
C PRO A 90 5.22 15.59 0.48
N ASP A 91 4.08 14.89 0.47
CA ASP A 91 3.14 14.90 -0.65
C ASP A 91 2.50 16.28 -0.88
N GLU A 92 2.31 17.08 0.16
CA GLU A 92 1.77 18.44 0.04
C GLU A 92 2.77 19.36 -0.68
N LEU A 93 4.07 19.19 -0.43
CA LEU A 93 5.12 19.93 -1.13
C LEU A 93 5.24 19.53 -2.60
N LEU A 94 5.08 18.24 -2.91
CA LEU A 94 5.11 17.75 -4.31
C LEU A 94 3.95 18.29 -5.15
N GLN A 95 2.86 18.72 -4.52
CA GLN A 95 1.69 19.29 -5.20
C GLN A 95 1.82 20.80 -5.45
N LEU A 96 2.85 21.46 -4.91
CA LEU A 96 3.08 22.88 -5.11
C LEU A 96 3.66 23.19 -6.50
N SER A 97 3.34 24.37 -7.01
CA SER A 97 3.96 24.94 -8.21
C SER A 97 5.39 25.44 -7.95
N GLU A 98 6.19 25.61 -9.00
CA GLU A 98 7.58 26.11 -8.89
C GLU A 98 7.69 27.44 -8.12
N ALA A 99 6.75 28.37 -8.34
CA ALA A 99 6.74 29.65 -7.64
C ALA A 99 6.49 29.51 -6.12
N GLN A 100 5.62 28.57 -5.74
CA GLN A 100 5.32 28.28 -4.34
C GLN A 100 6.50 27.57 -3.67
N LEU A 101 7.14 26.61 -4.35
CA LEU A 101 8.34 25.94 -3.85
C LEU A 101 9.49 26.92 -3.63
N ASN A 102 9.72 27.84 -4.58
CA ASN A 102 10.75 28.88 -4.43
C ASN A 102 10.49 29.79 -3.22
N THR A 103 9.21 30.09 -2.94
CA THR A 103 8.85 30.89 -1.77
C THR A 103 9.16 30.14 -0.47
N VAL A 104 8.77 28.87 -0.39
CA VAL A 104 9.06 27.99 0.76
C VAL A 104 10.57 27.86 0.98
N GLU A 105 11.33 27.61 -0.10
CA GLU A 105 12.79 27.50 -0.03
C GLU A 105 13.44 28.80 0.46
N ASN A 106 13.00 29.95 -0.05
CA ASN A 106 13.54 31.26 0.37
C ASN A 106 13.27 31.55 1.85
N VAL A 107 12.09 31.20 2.37
CA VAL A 107 11.76 31.36 3.80
C VAL A 107 12.64 30.44 4.65
N ILE A 108 12.78 29.17 4.25
CA ILE A 108 13.63 28.22 4.96
C ILE A 108 15.08 28.71 4.97
N ARG A 109 15.61 29.17 3.84
CA ARG A 109 16.97 29.73 3.74
C ARG A 109 17.15 30.96 4.61
N ALA A 110 16.20 31.88 4.62
CA ALA A 110 16.25 33.07 5.47
C ALA A 110 16.28 32.71 6.96
N LEU A 111 15.47 31.72 7.37
CA LEU A 111 15.47 31.23 8.76
C LEU A 111 16.78 30.52 9.11
N LEU A 112 17.29 29.65 8.25
CA LEU A 112 18.57 28.95 8.46
C LEU A 112 19.76 29.92 8.50
N LEU A 113 19.73 31.00 7.73
CA LEU A 113 20.73 32.07 7.78
C LEU A 113 20.60 32.88 9.06
N SER A 114 19.39 33.16 9.53
CA SER A 114 19.17 33.87 10.80
C SER A 114 19.66 33.08 12.02
N TRP A 115 19.67 31.75 11.93
CA TRP A 115 20.14 30.85 12.98
C TRP A 115 21.59 30.39 12.81
N SER A 116 22.18 30.58 11.62
CA SER A 116 23.62 30.42 11.47
C SER A 116 24.27 31.63 12.11
N PRO A 117 25.03 31.46 13.22
CA PRO A 117 25.82 32.56 13.70
C PRO A 117 26.77 32.90 12.55
N GLU A 118 26.64 34.10 12.00
CA GLU A 118 27.68 34.69 11.19
C GLU A 118 28.99 34.37 11.91
N LYS A 119 29.90 33.73 11.18
CA LYS A 119 31.28 33.57 11.59
C LYS A 119 31.75 34.98 11.94
N ASN A 120 31.73 35.29 13.23
CA ASN A 120 32.30 36.48 13.77
C ASN A 120 33.82 36.31 13.69
N LYS A 121 34.37 36.53 12.49
CA LYS A 121 35.72 37.03 12.26
C LYS A 121 35.96 37.43 10.81
#